data_AF-A0A914C305-F1
#
_entry.id   AF-A0A914C305-F1
#
_cell.length_a   1.000
_cell.length_b   1.000
_cell.length_c   1.000
_cell.angle_alpha   90.00
_cell.angle_beta   90.00
_cell.angle_gamma   90.00
#
_symmetry.space_group_name_H-M   'P 1'
#
loop_
_entity.id
_entity.type
_entity.pdbx_description
1 polymer ?
#
loop_
_entity_poly.entity_id
_entity_poly.type
_entity_poly.pdbx_seq_one_letter_code
_entity_poly.pdbx_strand_id
1 'polypeptide(L)'
;MILLNFFHLFGLYCLIVSVKGWFYGRPDPGLMTRGEVWPLPMNVTTFNNFTHVINPATFQFTTQLNCDILQQAFIRYKKLTFPGYAQFKEQVLKQKSLKATLTQLTVQVTKGCDSGYPQMGMDESYTIQLNPTSTSAVLKANEVWGALRGLESFSQMVFKDSNNNVN
;
A
#
# COMPACT_ATOMS: atom_id res chain seq x y z
N MET A 1 -42.74 47.99 -44.33
CA MET A 1 -43.19 47.49 -43.01
C MET A 1 -42.45 46.19 -42.74
N ILE A 2 -41.44 46.29 -41.86
CA ILE A 2 -40.82 45.26 -41.01
C ILE A 2 -40.03 44.12 -41.69
N LEU A 3 -38.70 44.20 -41.46
CA LEU A 3 -37.64 43.19 -41.59
C LEU A 3 -38.00 41.86 -40.92
N LEU A 4 -37.37 40.74 -41.36
CA LEU A 4 -36.53 39.93 -40.46
C LEU A 4 -35.76 38.83 -41.21
N ASN A 5 -34.45 38.83 -40.94
CA ASN A 5 -33.43 37.88 -41.38
C ASN A 5 -33.72 36.45 -40.89
N PHE A 6 -33.55 35.46 -41.78
CA PHE A 6 -33.44 34.06 -41.37
C PHE A 6 -31.95 33.73 -41.14
N PHE A 7 -31.51 33.90 -39.90
CA PHE A 7 -30.25 33.36 -39.38
C PHE A 7 -30.61 32.51 -38.16
N HIS A 8 -30.40 31.19 -38.20
CA HIS A 8 -30.19 30.36 -37.00
C HIS A 8 -29.55 29.03 -37.43
N LEU A 9 -28.23 28.92 -37.30
CA LEU A 9 -27.51 28.26 -36.20
C LEU A 9 -27.53 26.72 -36.29
N PHE A 10 -26.53 26.17 -36.99
CA PHE A 10 -26.10 24.79 -36.80
C PHE A 10 -25.43 24.71 -35.41
N GLY A 11 -26.18 24.20 -34.42
CA GLY A 11 -25.66 23.96 -33.08
C GLY A 11 -24.66 22.81 -33.10
N LEU A 12 -23.36 23.11 -33.00
CA LEU A 12 -22.32 22.12 -32.83
C LEU A 12 -22.39 21.59 -31.38
N TYR A 13 -23.10 20.49 -31.16
CA TYR A 13 -23.15 19.84 -29.85
C TYR A 13 -21.83 19.09 -29.64
N CYS A 14 -20.85 19.76 -29.06
CA CYS A 14 -19.62 19.12 -28.63
C CYS A 14 -19.96 18.18 -27.46
N LEU A 15 -20.12 16.90 -27.74
CA LEU A 15 -20.14 15.85 -26.72
C LEU A 15 -18.76 15.84 -26.06
N ILE A 16 -18.62 16.55 -24.94
CA ILE A 16 -17.48 16.41 -24.05
C ILE A 16 -17.61 15.01 -23.43
N VAL A 17 -17.03 14.02 -24.09
CA VAL A 17 -16.79 12.72 -23.48
C VAL A 17 -15.73 12.99 -22.40
N SER A 18 -16.17 13.07 -21.15
CA SER A 18 -15.27 13.08 -20.01
C SER A 18 -14.53 11.74 -20.01
N VAL A 19 -13.37 11.71 -20.65
CA VAL A 19 -12.44 10.60 -20.55
C VAL A 19 -11.96 10.64 -19.11
N LYS A 20 -12.56 9.82 -18.23
CA LYS A 20 -11.98 9.56 -16.92
C LYS A 20 -10.60 8.95 -17.20
N GLY A 21 -9.55 9.76 -17.11
CA GLY A 21 -8.19 9.29 -17.18
C GLY A 21 -8.04 8.13 -16.20
N TRP A 22 -7.53 7.00 -16.66
CA TRP A 22 -7.25 5.86 -15.80
C TRP A 22 -6.08 6.25 -14.91
N PHE A 23 -6.40 6.81 -13.74
CA PHE A 23 -5.41 7.15 -12.75
C PHE A 23 -5.19 5.92 -11.87
N TYR A 24 -4.17 5.14 -12.21
CA TYR A 24 -3.57 4.23 -11.24
C TYR A 24 -2.81 5.11 -10.25
N GLY A 25 -3.23 5.12 -8.98
CA GLY A 25 -2.58 5.94 -7.96
C GLY A 25 -3.56 6.52 -6.95
N ARG A 26 -3.02 7.01 -5.83
CA ARG A 26 -3.83 7.66 -4.80
C ARG A 26 -4.67 8.79 -5.42
N PRO A 27 -5.99 8.84 -5.18
CA PRO A 27 -6.84 9.89 -5.76
C PRO A 27 -6.40 11.32 -5.37
N ASP A 28 -5.61 11.44 -4.30
CA ASP A 28 -4.87 12.63 -3.85
C ASP A 28 -3.61 12.14 -3.11
N PRO A 29 -2.44 12.81 -3.16
CA PRO A 29 -1.26 12.47 -2.36
C PRO A 29 -1.54 12.10 -0.89
N GLY A 30 -2.57 12.69 -0.27
CA GLY A 30 -3.00 12.41 1.10
C GLY A 30 -4.03 11.29 1.29
N LEU A 31 -4.67 10.79 0.23
CA LEU A 31 -5.74 9.79 0.33
C LEU A 31 -5.20 8.36 0.18
N MET A 32 -5.64 7.45 1.05
CA MET A 32 -5.31 6.03 0.92
C MET A 32 -6.07 5.40 -0.26
N THR A 33 -5.39 4.60 -1.06
CA THR A 33 -6.03 3.71 -2.02
C THR A 33 -6.69 2.54 -1.28
N ARG A 34 -7.57 1.80 -1.96
CA ARG A 34 -8.08 0.52 -1.44
C ARG A 34 -7.09 -0.60 -1.75
N GLY A 35 -5.92 -0.53 -1.13
CA GLY A 35 -4.87 -1.53 -1.28
C GLY A 35 -4.11 -1.49 -2.60
N GLU A 36 -4.22 -0.41 -3.37
CA GLU A 36 -3.51 -0.26 -4.65
C GLU A 36 -2.12 0.33 -4.42
N VAL A 37 -1.11 -0.31 -5.03
CA VAL A 37 0.30 0.07 -4.87
C VAL A 37 0.73 1.04 -5.98
N TRP A 38 1.43 2.09 -5.58
CA TRP A 38 2.09 3.07 -6.43
C TRP A 38 3.54 3.34 -6.01
N PRO A 39 4.54 3.26 -6.92
CA PRO A 39 4.41 2.89 -8.33
C PRO A 39 3.85 1.47 -8.53
N LEU A 40 3.20 1.22 -9.67
CA LEU A 40 2.64 -0.08 -9.97
C LEU A 40 3.76 -1.14 -9.99
N PRO A 41 3.66 -2.24 -9.21
CA PRO A 41 4.66 -3.29 -9.24
C PRO A 41 4.75 -3.95 -10.62
N MET A 42 5.94 -4.43 -10.97
CA MET A 42 6.18 -5.08 -12.26
C MET A 42 5.22 -6.25 -12.53
N ASN A 43 4.95 -7.06 -11.51
CA ASN A 43 4.04 -8.20 -11.57
C ASN A 43 3.16 -8.24 -10.32
N VAL A 44 1.85 -8.40 -10.52
CA VAL A 44 0.88 -8.59 -9.44
C VAL A 44 0.01 -9.80 -9.79
N THR A 45 -0.06 -10.78 -8.90
CA THR A 45 -0.94 -11.94 -9.02
C THR A 45 -1.81 -12.07 -7.79
N THR A 46 -3.13 -12.03 -7.99
CA THR A 46 -4.13 -12.15 -6.93
C THR A 46 -4.95 -13.42 -7.15
N PHE A 47 -5.04 -14.26 -6.12
CA PHE A 47 -5.86 -15.46 -6.16
C PHE A 47 -7.09 -15.26 -5.27
N ASN A 48 -8.28 -15.58 -5.77
CA ASN A 48 -9.53 -15.68 -4.99
C ASN A 48 -10.01 -14.42 -4.23
N ASN A 49 -9.51 -13.22 -4.57
CA ASN A 49 -9.94 -11.94 -3.98
C ASN A 49 -10.10 -11.96 -2.45
N PHE A 50 -9.18 -12.61 -1.74
CA PHE A 50 -9.22 -12.65 -0.29
C PHE A 50 -8.63 -11.36 0.31
N THR A 51 -9.04 -11.06 1.54
CA THR A 51 -8.56 -9.91 2.29
C THR A 51 -8.27 -10.35 3.72
N HIS A 52 -7.09 -10.04 4.22
CA HIS A 52 -6.74 -10.30 5.61
C HIS A 52 -7.30 -9.20 6.51
N VAL A 53 -7.63 -9.54 7.75
CA VAL A 53 -7.87 -8.56 8.81
C VAL A 53 -6.59 -8.44 9.64
N ILE A 54 -6.15 -7.21 9.87
CA ILE A 54 -4.96 -6.90 10.65
C ILE A 54 -5.38 -6.17 11.93
N ASN A 55 -4.80 -6.56 13.06
CA ASN A 55 -4.87 -5.75 14.27
C ASN A 55 -3.62 -4.85 14.36
N PRO A 56 -3.77 -3.52 14.21
CA PRO A 56 -2.63 -2.60 14.26
C PRO A 56 -1.83 -2.70 15.56
N ALA A 57 -2.46 -3.09 16.67
CA ALA A 57 -1.83 -3.15 17.97
C ALA A 57 -0.89 -4.34 18.16
N THR A 58 -1.21 -5.47 17.54
CA THR A 58 -0.44 -6.70 17.69
C THR A 58 0.40 -7.02 16.46
N PHE A 59 0.17 -6.37 15.32
CA PHE A 59 0.92 -6.64 14.10
C PHE A 59 2.40 -6.30 14.23
N GLN A 60 3.29 -7.17 13.74
CA GLN A 60 4.75 -6.97 13.84
C GLN A 60 5.46 -7.13 12.49
N PHE A 61 6.49 -6.31 12.28
CA PHE A 61 7.51 -6.58 11.27
C PHE A 61 8.62 -7.38 11.93
N THR A 62 9.03 -8.49 11.33
CA THR A 62 10.06 -9.37 11.89
C THR A 62 11.14 -9.66 10.86
N THR A 63 12.37 -9.90 11.32
CA THR A 63 13.47 -10.38 10.49
C THR A 63 14.40 -11.21 11.35
N GLN A 64 15.13 -12.15 10.74
CA GLN A 64 16.17 -12.92 11.41
C GLN A 64 17.53 -12.22 11.39
N LEU A 65 17.63 -11.08 10.70
CA LEU A 65 18.87 -10.33 10.52
C LEU A 65 19.03 -9.26 11.60
N ASN A 66 20.23 -9.13 12.14
CA ASN A 66 20.58 -7.93 12.92
C ASN A 66 20.95 -6.81 11.95
N CYS A 67 20.00 -5.92 11.68
CA CYS A 67 20.13 -4.88 10.67
C CYS A 67 19.47 -3.59 11.14
N ASP A 68 20.27 -2.56 11.40
CA ASP A 68 19.82 -1.25 11.87
C ASP A 68 18.92 -0.55 10.85
N ILE A 69 19.24 -0.64 9.56
CA ILE A 69 18.41 -0.11 8.47
C ILE A 69 17.00 -0.70 8.54
N LEU A 70 16.87 -2.02 8.69
CA LEU A 70 15.56 -2.68 8.77
C LEU A 70 14.84 -2.34 10.08
N GLN A 71 15.55 -2.27 11.20
CA GLN A 71 14.97 -1.88 12.48
C GLN A 71 14.35 -0.47 12.43
N GLN A 72 15.07 0.50 11.86
CA GLN A 72 14.57 1.86 11.67
C GLN A 72 13.43 1.90 10.65
N ALA A 73 13.54 1.13 9.57
CA ALA A 73 12.48 1.00 8.58
C ALA A 73 11.19 0.46 9.20
N PHE A 74 11.25 -0.56 10.05
CA PHE A 74 10.07 -1.13 10.71
C PHE A 74 9.35 -0.11 11.58
N ILE A 75 10.09 0.73 12.32
CA ILE A 75 9.50 1.81 13.12
C ILE A 75 8.78 2.82 12.21
N ARG A 76 9.41 3.21 11.10
CA ARG A 76 8.82 4.14 10.12
C ARG A 76 7.58 3.54 9.48
N TYR A 77 7.68 2.35 8.91
CA TYR A 77 6.59 1.72 8.17
C TYR A 77 5.45 1.32 9.08
N LYS A 78 5.68 1.02 10.36
CA LYS A 78 4.57 0.86 11.32
C LYS A 78 3.68 2.09 11.41
N LYS A 79 4.25 3.30 11.34
CA LYS A 79 3.50 4.56 11.33
C LYS A 79 2.80 4.80 10.00
N LEU A 80 3.44 4.45 8.88
CA LEU A 80 2.88 4.64 7.54
C LEU A 80 1.75 3.66 7.23
N THR A 81 1.90 2.38 7.62
CA THR A 81 0.88 1.33 7.46
C THR A 81 -0.34 1.60 8.35
N PHE A 82 -0.14 2.17 9.55
CA PHE A 82 -1.23 2.41 10.51
C PHE A 82 -1.26 3.88 10.95
N PRO A 83 -1.64 4.82 10.06
CA PRO A 83 -1.66 6.24 10.37
C PRO A 83 -2.67 6.53 11.50
N GLY A 84 -2.27 7.39 12.44
CA GLY A 84 -3.07 7.75 13.63
C GLY A 84 -3.11 6.69 14.73
N TYR A 85 -2.61 5.47 14.51
CA TYR A 85 -2.65 4.41 15.54
C TYR A 85 -1.91 4.81 16.82
N ALA A 86 -0.75 5.48 16.72
CA ALA A 86 0.01 5.91 17.90
C ALA A 86 -0.80 6.83 18.83
N GLN A 87 -1.72 7.63 18.28
CA GLN A 87 -2.57 8.55 19.04
C GLN A 87 -3.76 7.82 19.69
N PHE A 88 -4.28 6.78 19.04
CA PHE A 88 -5.48 6.05 19.47
C PHE A 88 -5.20 4.64 20.01
N LYS A 89 -3.93 4.32 20.32
CA LYS A 89 -3.48 2.99 20.76
C LYS A 89 -4.35 2.41 21.87
N GLU A 90 -4.62 3.21 22.91
CA GLU A 90 -5.45 2.80 24.04
C GLU A 90 -6.90 2.49 23.65
N GLN A 91 -7.45 3.19 22.66
CA GLN A 91 -8.81 2.95 22.17
C GLN A 91 -8.87 1.70 21.30
N VAL A 92 -7.87 1.50 20.43
CA VAL A 92 -7.76 0.30 19.58
C VAL A 92 -7.56 -0.96 20.42
N LEU A 93 -6.80 -0.88 21.52
CA LEU A 93 -6.63 -1.98 22.47
C LEU A 93 -7.92 -2.34 23.24
N LYS A 94 -8.79 -1.35 23.48
CA LYS A 94 -10.08 -1.53 24.18
C LYS A 94 -11.21 -1.98 23.25
N GLN A 95 -11.07 -1.75 21.95
CA GLN A 95 -12.04 -2.18 20.97
C GLN A 95 -12.03 -3.72 20.90
N LYS A 96 -13.21 -4.35 20.88
CA LYS A 96 -13.36 -5.80 20.78
C LYS A 96 -12.71 -6.25 19.46
N SER A 97 -11.46 -6.69 19.54
CA SER A 97 -10.63 -6.90 18.35
C SER A 97 -11.23 -8.01 17.51
N LEU A 98 -11.55 -7.71 16.25
CA LEU A 98 -11.73 -8.77 15.26
C LEU A 98 -10.50 -9.68 15.30
N LYS A 99 -10.73 -10.99 15.16
CA LYS A 99 -9.65 -11.97 15.14
C LYS A 99 -8.77 -11.68 13.93
N ALA A 100 -7.60 -11.08 14.17
CA ALA A 100 -6.64 -10.77 13.12
C ALA A 100 -6.24 -12.07 12.42
N THR A 101 -6.37 -12.08 11.10
CA THR A 101 -5.93 -13.20 10.27
C THR A 101 -4.47 -13.06 9.87
N LEU A 102 -3.95 -11.83 9.83
CA LEU A 102 -2.54 -11.54 9.56
C LEU A 102 -1.93 -10.81 10.76
N THR A 103 -0.89 -11.39 11.34
CA THR A 103 -0.26 -10.91 12.57
C THR A 103 1.16 -10.41 12.35
N GLN A 104 1.82 -10.79 11.25
CA GLN A 104 3.18 -10.32 11.00
C GLN A 104 3.55 -10.29 9.52
N LEU A 105 4.54 -9.46 9.19
CA LEU A 105 5.29 -9.51 7.94
C LEU A 105 6.74 -9.89 8.25
N THR A 106 7.15 -11.05 7.76
CA THR A 106 8.52 -11.55 7.90
C THR A 106 9.36 -11.07 6.72
N VAL A 107 10.41 -10.30 6.99
CA VAL A 107 11.32 -9.73 5.99
C VAL A 107 12.61 -10.57 5.93
N GLN A 108 12.85 -11.14 4.76
CA GLN A 108 13.99 -12.00 4.46
C GLN A 108 14.87 -11.32 3.41
N VAL A 109 16.13 -11.06 3.77
CA VAL A 109 17.13 -10.49 2.86
C VAL A 109 18.25 -11.50 2.63
N THR A 110 18.46 -11.92 1.38
CA THR A 110 19.36 -13.03 1.04
C THR A 110 20.83 -12.71 1.31
N LYS A 111 21.29 -11.51 0.93
CA LYS A 111 22.70 -11.10 1.11
C LYS A 111 23.02 -10.57 2.52
N GLY A 112 22.07 -10.60 3.44
CA GLY A 112 22.21 -10.06 4.79
C GLY A 112 21.98 -8.55 4.87
N CYS A 113 22.46 -7.93 5.96
CA CYS A 113 22.39 -6.48 6.13
C CYS A 113 23.60 -5.83 5.47
N ASP A 114 23.34 -4.84 4.61
CA ASP A 114 24.38 -3.96 4.11
C ASP A 114 24.71 -2.90 5.18
N SER A 115 25.99 -2.55 5.31
CA SER A 115 26.47 -1.48 6.20
C SER A 115 26.93 -0.24 5.42
N GLY A 116 26.87 -0.30 4.09
CA GLY A 116 27.22 0.79 3.20
C GLY A 116 26.03 1.68 2.82
N TYR A 117 26.34 2.72 2.05
CA TYR A 117 25.36 3.57 1.42
C TYR A 117 24.80 2.92 0.14
N PRO A 118 23.57 3.26 -0.27
CA PRO A 118 23.02 2.87 -1.57
C PRO A 118 24.01 3.16 -2.71
N GLN A 119 24.27 2.18 -3.57
CA GLN A 119 25.18 2.32 -4.72
C GLN A 119 24.43 2.15 -6.04
N MET A 120 25.01 2.68 -7.12
CA MET A 120 24.51 2.41 -8.46
C MET A 120 24.62 0.91 -8.77
N GLY A 121 23.55 0.31 -9.29
CA GLY A 121 23.51 -1.13 -9.59
C GLY A 121 23.18 -2.03 -8.40
N MET A 122 22.82 -1.46 -7.24
CA MET A 122 22.27 -2.22 -6.11
C MET A 122 20.93 -2.89 -6.48
N ASP A 123 20.61 -3.99 -5.79
CA ASP A 123 19.41 -4.78 -6.09
C ASP A 123 18.19 -4.28 -5.29
N GLU A 124 17.30 -3.58 -5.99
CA GLU A 124 16.03 -3.07 -5.44
C GLU A 124 14.83 -4.02 -5.69
N SER A 125 15.08 -5.23 -6.19
CA SER A 125 14.02 -6.21 -6.46
C SER A 125 13.46 -6.82 -5.16
N TYR A 126 12.15 -7.09 -5.16
CA TYR A 126 11.47 -7.71 -4.03
C TYR A 126 10.29 -8.56 -4.47
N THR A 127 9.84 -9.43 -3.57
CA THR A 127 8.61 -10.22 -3.71
C THR A 127 7.83 -10.19 -2.41
N ILE A 128 6.54 -9.88 -2.47
CA ILE A 128 5.63 -9.99 -1.33
C ILE A 128 4.70 -11.18 -1.56
N GLN A 129 4.57 -12.04 -0.56
CA GLN A 129 3.72 -13.22 -0.59
C GLN A 129 2.72 -13.15 0.56
N LEU A 130 1.44 -13.17 0.21
CA LEU A 130 0.30 -13.26 1.13
C LEU A 130 -0.39 -14.60 0.90
N ASN A 131 -0.62 -15.37 1.96
CA ASN A 131 -1.27 -16.67 1.88
C ASN A 131 -2.55 -16.66 2.73
N PRO A 132 -3.73 -17.00 2.19
CA PRO A 132 -5.00 -16.98 2.91
C PRO A 132 -5.01 -17.78 4.22
N THR A 133 -4.22 -18.86 4.29
CA THR A 133 -4.19 -19.78 5.45
C THR A 133 -3.07 -19.46 6.43
N SER A 134 -2.13 -18.58 6.05
CA SER A 134 -1.01 -18.17 6.89
C SER A 134 -1.34 -16.91 7.68
N THR A 135 -0.88 -16.86 8.93
CA THR A 135 -0.92 -15.64 9.75
C THR A 135 0.29 -14.73 9.54
N SER A 136 1.30 -15.20 8.79
CA SER A 136 2.48 -14.44 8.43
C SER A 136 2.55 -14.22 6.93
N ALA A 137 2.75 -12.95 6.54
CA ALA A 137 3.17 -12.54 5.22
C ALA A 137 4.70 -12.66 5.11
N VAL A 138 5.22 -12.77 3.89
CA VAL A 138 6.66 -12.82 3.64
C VAL A 138 7.06 -11.78 2.59
N LEU A 139 8.04 -10.96 2.94
CA LEU A 139 8.73 -10.06 2.01
C LEU A 139 10.15 -10.60 1.80
N LYS A 140 10.47 -10.97 0.56
CA LYS A 140 11.79 -11.44 0.15
C LYS A 140 12.48 -10.39 -0.70
N ALA A 141 13.75 -10.15 -0.45
CA ALA A 141 14.60 -9.31 -1.27
C ALA A 141 16.02 -9.87 -1.30
N ASN A 142 16.79 -9.56 -2.35
CA ASN A 142 18.20 -9.95 -2.40
C ASN A 142 19.06 -9.06 -1.51
N GLU A 143 18.81 -7.75 -1.54
CA GLU A 143 19.48 -6.73 -0.73
C GLU A 143 18.48 -5.93 0.11
N VAL A 144 18.99 -5.20 1.10
CA VAL A 144 18.18 -4.38 2.01
C VAL A 144 17.37 -3.32 1.26
N TRP A 145 17.89 -2.83 0.13
CA TRP A 145 17.27 -1.81 -0.71
C TRP A 145 15.94 -2.28 -1.29
N GLY A 146 15.88 -3.51 -1.82
CA GLY A 146 14.63 -4.14 -2.24
C GLY A 146 13.64 -4.34 -1.10
N ALA A 147 14.12 -4.71 0.09
CA ALA A 147 13.26 -4.82 1.27
C ALA A 147 12.61 -3.46 1.64
N LEU A 148 13.33 -2.34 1.53
CA LEU A 148 12.77 -1.02 1.76
C LEU A 148 11.65 -0.67 0.74
N ARG A 149 11.79 -1.07 -0.53
CA ARG A 149 10.75 -0.92 -1.56
C ARG A 149 9.53 -1.79 -1.30
N GLY A 150 9.76 -3.02 -0.87
CA GLY A 150 8.69 -3.94 -0.48
C GLY A 150 7.90 -3.47 0.74
N LEU A 151 8.57 -2.87 1.74
CA LEU A 151 7.89 -2.30 2.91
C LEU A 151 6.98 -1.13 2.55
N GLU A 152 7.40 -0.26 1.63
CA GLU A 152 6.53 0.81 1.10
C GLU A 152 5.30 0.22 0.42
N SER A 153 5.50 -0.75 -0.48
CA SER A 153 4.41 -1.42 -1.18
C SER A 153 3.43 -2.08 -0.22
N PHE A 154 3.94 -2.78 0.80
CA PHE A 154 3.10 -3.39 1.84
C PHE A 154 2.28 -2.34 2.60
N SER A 155 2.87 -1.18 2.92
CA SER A 155 2.15 -0.11 3.61
C SER A 155 0.98 0.46 2.81
N GLN A 156 1.08 0.44 1.48
CA GLN A 156 0.03 0.90 0.58
C GLN A 156 -1.05 -0.15 0.32
N MET A 157 -0.71 -1.44 0.45
CA MET A 157 -1.68 -2.54 0.36
C MET A 157 -2.65 -2.56 1.54
N VAL A 158 -2.28 -1.98 2.69
CA VAL A 158 -3.14 -1.93 3.88
C VAL A 158 -4.14 -0.80 3.77
N PHE A 159 -5.42 -1.07 4.02
CA PHE A 159 -6.49 -0.09 3.94
C PHE A 159 -7.56 -0.29 5.00
N LYS A 160 -8.41 0.73 5.19
CA LYS A 160 -9.60 0.63 6.04
C LYS A 160 -10.83 0.32 5.19
N ASP A 161 -11.62 -0.67 5.60
CA ASP A 161 -12.92 -0.92 4.98
C ASP A 161 -14.00 0.08 5.46
N SER A 162 -15.22 -0.05 4.94
CA SER A 162 -16.36 0.80 5.33
C SER A 162 -16.75 0.69 6.81
N ASN A 163 -16.31 -0.36 7.50
CA ASN A 163 -16.57 -0.61 8.91
C ASN A 163 -15.40 -0.17 9.81
N ASN A 164 -14.41 0.54 9.26
CA ASN A 164 -13.17 0.95 9.90
C ASN A 164 -12.26 -0.22 10.34
N ASN A 165 -12.45 -1.43 9.79
CA ASN A 165 -11.52 -2.52 10.01
C ASN A 165 -10.26 -2.30 9.17
N VAL A 166 -9.11 -2.59 9.74
CA VAL A 166 -7.83 -2.54 9.02
C VAL A 166 -7.60 -3.88 8.35
N ASN A 167 -7.36 -3.82 7.05
CA ASN A 167 -7.19 -4.97 6.18
C ASN A 167 -5.86 -4.90 5.44
#